data_AF-A0AAV0WM56-F1
#
_entry.id   AF-A0AAV0WM56-F1
#
_cell.length_a   1.000
_cell.length_b   1.000
_cell.length_c   1.000
_cell.angle_alpha   90.00
_cell.angle_beta   90.00
_cell.angle_gamma   90.00
#
_symmetry.space_group_name_H-M   'P 1'
#
loop_
_entity.id
_entity.type
_entity.pdbx_description
1 polymer ?
#
loop_
_entity_poly.entity_id
_entity_poly.type
_entity_poly.pdbx_seq_one_letter_code
_entity_poly.pdbx_strand_id
1 'polypeptide(L)'
;MLNYIKDMFRVYRDKPKFMFAFQGELSHDYASKVSVAENDLVEWLEWFEKSGYLNNTMLVFMSDHGQRFASVRDTQQGKLEEQMPFFSFVLPKWFDRKYPTMASNLNNNTNRLTTPFDIYSTLMSVLHREEPKTDDVNKRSISLFNEIPLERTCRDAYIEPHWCACLKWQPIRVDSSLAVDAAANFAQFLNRFNAEYSDLCAPVEIDRIEWANKMAPNEGLLKFHQAADTDGFVPDMSANTKITDIYLQIKVISRKPAFAVFEFSCQYNSNTRRYTVYEKHISRINQYGNQSWCVAKTQPQLNKYCYCKLQN
;
A
#
# COMPACT_ATOMS: atom_id res chain seq x y z
N MET A 1 -1.12 22.59 22.74
CA MET A 1 0.16 21.99 22.29
C MET A 1 0.87 22.84 21.23
N LEU A 2 0.25 23.17 20.10
CA LEU A 2 0.91 23.90 19.00
C LEU A 2 1.54 25.25 19.41
N ASN A 3 0.91 25.99 20.33
CA ASN A 3 1.49 27.24 20.87
C ASN A 3 2.82 27.02 21.62
N TYR A 4 2.97 25.91 22.35
CA TYR A 4 4.26 25.58 22.98
C TYR A 4 5.37 25.38 21.95
N ILE A 5 5.03 24.77 20.80
CA ILE A 5 5.97 24.65 19.69
C ILE A 5 6.31 26.05 19.17
N LYS A 6 5.32 26.94 18.98
CA LYS A 6 5.57 28.33 18.54
C LYS A 6 6.52 29.07 19.50
N ASP A 7 6.28 28.96 20.79
CA ASP A 7 7.06 29.68 21.81
C ASP A 7 8.50 29.20 21.87
N MET A 8 8.74 27.89 21.72
CA MET A 8 10.08 27.32 21.66
C MET A 8 10.91 27.91 20.51
N PHE A 9 10.32 28.07 19.32
CA PHE A 9 11.00 28.71 18.17
C PHE A 9 11.15 30.23 18.31
N ARG A 10 10.23 30.90 19.02
CA ARG A 10 10.29 32.35 19.28
C ARG A 10 11.35 32.73 20.31
N VAL A 11 11.49 31.94 21.37
CA VAL A 11 12.38 32.20 22.50
C VAL A 11 13.82 31.82 22.17
N TYR A 12 14.05 30.64 21.59
CA TYR A 12 15.39 30.10 21.42
C TYR A 12 16.02 30.37 20.04
N ARG A 13 15.75 31.51 19.41
CA ARG A 13 16.05 31.79 17.98
C ARG A 13 17.42 31.26 17.52
N ASP A 14 18.49 31.62 18.23
CA ASP A 14 19.88 31.35 17.83
C ASP A 14 20.51 30.12 18.52
N LYS A 15 19.70 29.24 19.10
CA LYS A 15 20.17 27.99 19.71
C LYS A 15 19.80 26.78 18.83
N PRO A 16 20.67 25.75 18.73
CA PRO A 16 20.27 24.43 18.24
C PRO A 16 19.14 23.86 19.11
N LYS A 17 18.22 23.14 18.48
CA LYS A 17 17.01 22.67 19.15
C LYS A 17 16.59 21.30 18.65
N PHE A 18 16.01 20.51 19.55
CA PHE A 18 15.26 19.30 19.23
C PHE A 18 13.94 19.36 19.99
N MET A 19 12.83 19.07 19.31
CA MET A 19 11.51 19.03 19.93
C MET A 19 10.77 17.78 19.46
N PHE A 20 10.22 17.04 20.41
CA PHE A 20 9.27 15.99 20.17
C PHE A 20 7.92 16.42 20.74
N ALA A 21 6.93 16.63 19.88
CA ALA A 21 5.58 17.01 20.26
C ALA A 21 4.62 15.87 19.85
N PHE A 22 3.98 15.26 20.84
CA PHE A 22 3.11 14.10 20.63
C PHE A 22 1.67 14.44 21.00
N GLN A 23 0.75 14.27 20.07
CA GLN A 23 -0.68 14.52 20.28
C GLN A 23 -1.47 13.22 20.14
N GLY A 24 -1.96 12.69 21.26
CA GLY A 24 -2.83 11.50 21.26
C GLY A 24 -4.32 11.82 21.39
N GLU A 25 -4.71 12.92 22.04
CA GLU A 25 -6.09 13.11 22.51
C GLU A 25 -7.17 13.02 21.42
N LEU A 26 -6.92 13.61 20.24
CA LEU A 26 -7.91 13.64 19.14
C LEU A 26 -7.87 12.39 18.26
N SER A 27 -6.88 11.51 18.42
CA SER A 27 -6.70 10.31 17.61
C SER A 27 -6.85 9.02 18.41
N HIS A 28 -6.75 9.06 19.74
CA HIS A 28 -6.72 7.87 20.59
C HIS A 28 -8.01 7.06 20.51
N ASP A 29 -9.14 7.63 20.90
CA ASP A 29 -10.39 6.85 21.02
C ASP A 29 -11.26 6.88 19.76
N TYR A 30 -11.15 7.94 18.95
CA TYR A 30 -12.03 8.19 17.81
C TYR A 30 -11.27 8.78 16.63
N ALA A 31 -11.11 8.00 15.55
CA ALA A 31 -10.51 8.48 14.31
C ALA A 31 -11.19 9.74 13.75
N SER A 32 -12.49 9.91 13.99
CA SER A 32 -13.27 11.04 13.49
C SER A 32 -12.94 12.38 14.17
N LYS A 33 -12.24 12.40 15.30
CA LYS A 33 -11.92 13.63 16.04
C LYS A 33 -10.66 14.33 15.52
N VAL A 34 -9.86 13.66 14.69
CA VAL A 34 -8.62 14.22 14.13
C VAL A 34 -8.89 15.48 13.31
N SER A 35 -10.03 15.55 12.61
CA SER A 35 -10.45 16.73 11.83
C SER A 35 -10.62 18.00 12.66
N VAL A 36 -10.84 17.89 13.97
CA VAL A 36 -10.97 19.06 14.86
C VAL A 36 -9.68 19.89 14.91
N ALA A 37 -8.50 19.27 14.71
CA ALA A 37 -7.22 19.96 14.69
C ALA A 37 -6.76 20.38 13.28
N GLU A 38 -7.55 20.15 12.24
CA GLU A 38 -7.13 20.38 10.85
C GLU A 38 -6.73 21.83 10.60
N ASN A 39 -7.63 22.78 10.88
CA ASN A 39 -7.35 24.21 10.69
C ASN A 39 -6.18 24.69 11.55
N ASP A 40 -6.13 24.29 12.82
CA ASP A 40 -5.04 24.66 13.74
C ASP A 40 -3.68 24.15 13.25
N LEU A 41 -3.64 22.94 12.68
CA LEU A 41 -2.42 22.35 12.12
C LEU A 41 -1.99 23.05 10.83
N VAL A 42 -2.94 23.35 9.93
CA VAL A 42 -2.67 24.11 8.69
C VAL A 42 -2.13 25.49 9.03
N GLU A 43 -2.79 26.23 9.92
CA GLU A 43 -2.32 27.55 10.36
C GLU A 43 -0.94 27.48 11.02
N TRP A 44 -0.65 26.43 11.79
CA TRP A 44 0.67 26.22 12.37
C TRP A 44 1.74 25.96 11.32
N LEU A 45 1.47 25.09 10.34
CA LEU A 45 2.40 24.78 9.23
C LEU A 45 2.68 26.03 8.38
N GLU A 46 1.64 26.77 8.01
CA GLU A 46 1.78 28.02 7.26
C GLU A 46 2.59 29.06 8.04
N TRP A 47 2.30 29.23 9.33
CA TRP A 47 3.07 30.13 10.19
C TRP A 47 4.55 29.69 10.24
N PHE A 48 4.81 28.39 10.33
CA PHE A 48 6.16 27.84 10.42
C PHE A 48 6.96 28.08 9.14
N GLU A 49 6.33 27.91 7.96
CA GLU A 49 6.93 28.25 6.66
C GLU A 49 7.12 29.76 6.48
N LYS A 50 6.05 30.56 6.64
CA LYS A 50 6.05 32.02 6.39
C LYS A 50 7.03 32.75 7.32
N SER A 51 7.23 32.25 8.53
CA SER A 51 8.21 32.81 9.48
C SER A 51 9.65 32.40 9.19
N GLY A 52 9.89 31.55 8.18
CA GLY A 52 11.22 31.12 7.75
C GLY A 52 11.86 30.04 8.64
N TYR A 53 11.14 29.46 9.60
CA TYR A 53 11.70 28.44 10.50
C TYR A 53 12.07 27.14 9.76
N LEU A 54 11.37 26.82 8.66
CA LEU A 54 11.73 25.68 7.80
C LEU A 54 13.05 25.86 7.04
N ASN A 55 13.64 27.06 6.99
CA ASN A 55 14.90 27.29 6.27
C ASN A 55 16.11 26.62 6.93
N ASN A 56 16.01 26.20 8.19
CA ASN A 56 17.09 25.54 8.92
C ASN A 56 16.59 24.39 9.82
N THR A 57 15.36 23.91 9.60
CA THR A 57 14.74 22.87 10.40
C THR A 57 14.38 21.67 9.53
N MET A 58 14.73 20.47 9.97
CA MET A 58 14.11 19.24 9.50
C MET A 58 12.85 19.01 10.33
N LEU A 59 11.68 19.04 9.69
CA LEU A 59 10.40 18.74 10.31
C LEU A 59 10.00 17.31 9.95
N VAL A 60 9.73 16.49 10.96
CA VAL A 60 9.16 15.15 10.78
C VAL A 60 7.72 15.19 11.30
N PHE A 61 6.76 14.97 10.42
CA PHE A 61 5.35 14.80 10.79
C PHE A 61 5.02 13.32 10.82
N MET A 62 4.47 12.82 11.93
CA MET A 62 4.41 11.38 12.17
C MET A 62 3.19 10.90 12.94
N SER A 63 2.86 9.62 12.74
CA SER A 63 1.96 8.81 13.56
C SER A 63 2.71 7.55 13.99
N ASP A 64 2.58 7.17 15.26
CA ASP A 64 3.21 5.98 15.84
C ASP A 64 2.55 4.67 15.40
N HIS A 65 1.25 4.71 15.09
CA HIS A 65 0.47 3.62 14.49
C HIS A 65 -0.76 4.16 13.74
N GLY A 66 -1.51 3.30 13.05
CA GLY A 66 -2.85 3.62 12.56
C GLY A 66 -3.94 3.46 13.65
N GLN A 67 -5.20 3.26 13.30
CA GLN A 67 -6.27 3.21 14.30
C GLN A 67 -6.18 1.93 15.16
N ARG A 68 -5.83 2.09 16.44
CA ARG A 68 -5.66 0.97 17.40
C ARG A 68 -6.93 0.60 18.15
N PHE A 69 -7.80 1.57 18.41
CA PHE A 69 -8.98 1.43 19.25
C PHE A 69 -10.27 1.32 18.42
N ALA A 70 -11.35 0.86 19.07
CA ALA A 70 -12.67 0.54 18.50
C ALA A 70 -12.74 -0.80 17.73
N SER A 71 -13.96 -1.22 17.41
CA SER A 71 -14.27 -2.50 16.74
C SER A 71 -13.62 -2.67 15.36
N VAL A 72 -13.08 -1.59 14.79
CA VAL A 72 -12.34 -1.65 13.52
C VAL A 72 -11.07 -2.49 13.65
N ARG A 73 -10.40 -2.48 14.82
CA ARG A 73 -9.19 -3.27 15.12
C ARG A 73 -9.40 -4.78 14.88
N ASP A 74 -10.61 -5.29 15.11
CA ASP A 74 -10.91 -6.71 14.94
C ASP A 74 -11.06 -7.14 13.47
N THR A 75 -11.11 -6.18 12.56
CA THR A 75 -11.21 -6.42 11.11
C THR A 75 -9.85 -6.66 10.48
N GLN A 76 -9.82 -7.35 9.33
CA GLN A 76 -8.61 -7.51 8.52
C GLN A 76 -7.92 -6.17 8.24
N GLN A 77 -8.69 -5.14 7.87
CA GLN A 77 -8.16 -3.82 7.53
C GLN A 77 -7.61 -3.09 8.76
N GLY A 78 -8.33 -3.10 9.88
CA GLY A 78 -7.87 -2.43 11.11
C GLY A 78 -6.57 -3.02 11.65
N LYS A 79 -6.39 -4.35 11.56
CA LYS A 79 -5.11 -4.98 11.94
C LYS A 79 -3.94 -4.57 11.05
N LEU A 80 -4.17 -4.33 9.76
CA LEU A 80 -3.13 -3.79 8.87
C LEU A 80 -2.82 -2.35 9.25
N GLU A 81 -3.84 -1.52 9.43
CA GLU A 81 -3.67 -0.10 9.76
C GLU A 81 -2.98 0.12 11.10
N GLU A 82 -3.31 -0.65 12.15
CA GLU A 82 -2.62 -0.59 13.44
C GLU A 82 -1.10 -0.78 13.28
N GLN A 83 -0.67 -1.60 12.33
CA GLN A 83 0.76 -1.90 12.10
C GLN A 83 1.43 -0.96 11.09
N MET A 84 0.71 0.06 10.59
CA MET A 84 1.21 1.02 9.60
C MET A 84 1.32 2.42 10.21
N PRO A 85 2.49 2.78 10.77
CA PRO A 85 2.77 4.15 11.15
C PRO A 85 2.88 5.06 9.91
N PHE A 86 2.81 6.37 10.13
CA PHE A 86 2.97 7.38 9.08
C PHE A 86 4.17 8.27 9.38
N PHE A 87 4.95 8.60 8.35
CA PHE A 87 6.04 9.56 8.46
C PHE A 87 6.15 10.41 7.20
N SER A 88 6.33 11.71 7.39
CA SER A 88 6.62 12.68 6.34
C SER A 88 7.76 13.58 6.78
N PHE A 89 8.67 13.88 5.85
CA PHE A 89 9.84 14.72 6.09
C PHE A 89 9.74 16.00 5.26
N VAL A 90 9.94 17.13 5.92
CA VAL A 90 10.17 18.42 5.27
C VAL A 90 11.59 18.86 5.63
N LEU A 91 12.43 18.98 4.61
CA LEU A 91 13.81 19.43 4.74
C LEU A 91 13.95 20.88 4.25
N PRO A 92 14.96 21.62 4.70
CA PRO A 92 15.24 22.95 4.17
C PRO A 92 15.41 22.94 2.65
N LYS A 93 14.89 23.96 1.95
CA LYS A 93 14.93 24.05 0.47
C LYS A 93 16.35 24.00 -0.13
N TRP A 94 17.39 24.28 0.66
CA TRP A 94 18.79 24.17 0.21
C TRP A 94 19.35 22.75 0.31
N PHE A 95 18.68 21.83 1.03
CA PHE A 95 19.16 20.48 1.29
C PHE A 95 19.42 19.72 0.00
N ASP A 96 18.49 19.74 -0.95
CA ASP A 96 18.61 19.01 -2.22
C ASP A 96 19.81 19.47 -3.05
N ARG A 97 20.12 20.77 -3.01
CA ARG A 97 21.30 21.33 -3.70
C ARG A 97 22.60 20.98 -3.02
N LYS A 98 22.60 20.90 -1.69
CA LYS A 98 23.80 20.65 -0.89
C LYS A 98 24.11 19.15 -0.75
N TYR A 99 23.09 18.32 -0.65
CA TYR A 99 23.16 16.88 -0.42
C TYR A 99 22.27 16.10 -1.41
N PRO A 100 22.53 16.22 -2.73
CA PRO A 100 21.67 15.66 -3.76
C PRO A 100 21.50 14.13 -3.65
N THR A 101 22.55 13.41 -3.25
CA THR A 101 22.48 11.96 -3.03
C THR A 101 21.53 11.60 -1.88
N MET A 102 21.60 12.31 -0.76
CA MET A 102 20.70 12.07 0.39
C MET A 102 19.24 12.35 0.02
N ALA A 103 18.99 13.44 -0.71
CA ALA A 103 17.66 13.80 -1.18
C ALA A 103 17.10 12.74 -2.15
N SER A 104 17.93 12.28 -3.09
CA SER A 104 17.58 11.19 -4.01
C SER A 104 17.25 9.90 -3.26
N ASN A 105 18.06 9.52 -2.28
CA ASN A 105 17.84 8.33 -1.46
C ASN A 105 16.52 8.43 -0.67
N LEU A 106 16.28 9.57 -0.01
CA LEU A 106 15.04 9.80 0.73
C LEU A 106 13.80 9.66 -0.17
N ASN A 107 13.86 10.21 -1.39
CA ASN A 107 12.79 10.09 -2.37
C ASN A 107 12.62 8.65 -2.86
N ASN A 108 13.70 7.93 -3.15
CA ASN A 108 13.65 6.52 -3.56
C ASN A 108 13.06 5.63 -2.46
N ASN A 109 13.35 5.95 -1.19
CA ASN A 109 12.88 5.19 -0.03
C ASN A 109 11.37 5.29 0.21
N THR A 110 10.67 6.24 -0.42
CA THR A 110 9.20 6.34 -0.35
C THR A 110 8.48 5.11 -0.90
N ASN A 111 9.15 4.32 -1.74
CA ASN A 111 8.65 3.07 -2.32
C ASN A 111 9.30 1.81 -1.72
N ARG A 112 9.91 1.91 -0.53
CA ARG A 112 10.67 0.82 0.11
C ARG A 112 10.18 0.55 1.53
N LEU A 113 10.47 -0.63 2.04
CA LEU A 113 10.13 -1.00 3.41
C LEU A 113 11.01 -0.23 4.42
N THR A 114 10.41 0.76 5.06
CA THR A 114 11.01 1.58 6.12
C THR A 114 10.29 1.34 7.44
N THR A 115 10.96 1.67 8.54
CA THR A 115 10.48 1.44 9.91
C THR A 115 10.77 2.68 10.77
N PRO A 116 10.09 2.82 11.93
CA PRO A 116 10.44 3.87 12.90
C PRO A 116 11.92 3.82 13.37
N PHE A 117 12.57 2.66 13.33
CA PHE A 117 13.99 2.55 13.67
C PHE A 117 14.87 3.31 12.68
N ASP A 118 14.54 3.29 11.38
CA ASP A 118 15.28 4.00 10.35
C ASP A 118 15.31 5.52 10.59
N ILE A 119 14.30 6.06 11.27
CA ILE A 119 14.25 7.48 11.69
C ILE A 119 15.28 7.77 12.77
N TYR A 120 15.46 6.87 13.74
CA TYR A 120 16.52 7.00 14.73
C TYR A 120 17.89 7.10 14.05
N SER A 121 18.20 6.20 13.11
CA SER A 121 19.44 6.28 12.34
C SER A 121 19.55 7.58 11.53
N THR A 122 18.44 8.05 10.95
CA THR A 122 18.39 9.32 10.20
C THR A 122 18.73 10.52 11.09
N LEU A 123 18.14 10.57 12.30
CA LEU A 123 18.44 11.61 13.29
C LEU A 123 19.91 11.57 13.73
N MET A 124 20.47 10.37 13.92
CA MET A 124 21.90 10.22 14.23
C MET A 124 22.78 10.70 13.08
N SER A 125 22.44 10.39 11.82
CA SER A 125 23.16 10.92 10.65
C SER A 125 23.11 12.44 10.59
N VAL A 126 22.00 13.09 10.98
CA VAL A 126 21.93 14.57 11.09
C VAL A 126 22.91 15.10 12.14
N LEU A 127 22.97 14.48 13.32
CA LEU A 127 23.83 14.93 14.43
C LEU A 127 25.32 14.75 14.11
N HIS A 128 25.68 13.61 13.51
CA HIS A 128 27.07 13.24 13.24
C HIS A 128 27.57 13.65 11.85
N ARG A 129 26.68 14.16 10.99
CA ARG A 129 26.98 14.57 9.61
C ARG A 129 27.59 13.43 8.80
N GLU A 130 26.94 12.28 8.86
CA GLU A 130 27.39 11.10 8.13
C GLU A 130 27.20 11.29 6.62
N GLU A 131 28.19 10.87 5.84
CA GLU A 131 28.07 10.80 4.38
C GLU A 131 27.22 9.59 3.95
N PRO A 132 26.52 9.66 2.79
CA PRO A 132 25.73 8.55 2.29
C PRO A 132 26.59 7.32 2.03
N LYS A 133 26.05 6.14 2.34
CA LYS A 133 26.73 4.86 2.13
C LYS A 133 25.72 3.78 1.74
N THR A 134 26.23 2.71 1.13
CA THR A 134 25.48 1.46 1.00
C THR A 134 25.46 0.77 2.36
N ASP A 135 24.26 0.48 2.86
CA ASP A 135 24.07 -0.24 4.12
C ASP A 135 23.82 -1.74 3.88
N ASP A 136 24.04 -2.53 4.94
CA ASP A 136 23.72 -3.95 4.98
C ASP A 136 22.21 -4.13 5.20
N VAL A 137 21.58 -4.95 4.35
CA VAL A 137 20.14 -5.27 4.40
C VAL A 137 19.72 -5.84 5.75
N ASN A 138 20.62 -6.54 6.44
CA ASN A 138 20.38 -7.18 7.74
C ASN A 138 20.48 -6.20 8.93
N LYS A 139 20.53 -4.89 8.67
CA LYS A 139 20.44 -3.90 9.73
C LYS A 139 18.98 -3.61 10.08
N ARG A 140 18.68 -3.73 11.38
CA ARG A 140 17.41 -3.28 11.95
C ARG A 140 17.10 -1.81 11.64
N SER A 141 18.13 -0.98 11.56
CA SER A 141 18.02 0.47 11.40
C SER A 141 19.01 0.96 10.34
N ILE A 142 18.49 1.58 9.30
CA ILE A 142 19.24 2.17 8.19
C ILE A 142 18.80 3.64 8.07
N SER A 143 19.75 4.57 7.96
CA SER A 143 19.42 5.97 7.78
C SER A 143 18.66 6.17 6.47
N LEU A 144 17.59 6.97 6.49
CA LEU A 144 16.79 7.29 5.30
C LEU A 144 17.54 8.19 4.31
N PHE A 145 18.71 8.72 4.69
CA PHE A 145 19.65 9.38 3.79
C PHE A 145 20.55 8.39 3.02
N ASN A 146 20.54 7.12 3.42
CA ASN A 146 21.07 6.02 2.64
C ASN A 146 19.93 5.38 1.85
N GLU A 147 20.29 4.69 0.77
CA GLU A 147 19.32 3.95 -0.02
C GLU A 147 18.93 2.67 0.73
N ILE A 148 17.67 2.52 1.11
CA ILE A 148 17.16 1.31 1.78
C ILE A 148 17.12 0.19 0.73
N PRO A 149 17.65 -1.02 0.94
CA PRO A 149 17.62 -2.07 -0.08
C PRO A 149 16.18 -2.42 -0.52
N LEU A 150 15.95 -2.61 -1.82
CA LEU A 150 14.62 -2.87 -2.39
C LEU A 150 14.05 -4.22 -1.93
N GLU A 151 14.95 -5.17 -1.73
CA GLU A 151 14.71 -6.54 -1.30
C GLU A 151 14.54 -6.69 0.21
N ARG A 152 14.69 -5.61 1.00
CA ARG A 152 14.60 -5.65 2.47
C ARG A 152 13.22 -6.16 2.90
N THR A 153 13.21 -7.22 3.69
CA THR A 153 12.00 -7.84 4.22
C THR A 153 11.75 -7.46 5.68
N CYS A 154 10.54 -7.74 6.18
CA CYS A 154 10.23 -7.62 7.61
C CYS A 154 11.25 -8.35 8.49
N ARG A 155 11.75 -9.52 8.06
CA ARG A 155 12.73 -10.29 8.82
C ARG A 155 14.08 -9.57 8.91
N ASP A 156 14.54 -8.98 7.80
CA ASP A 156 15.83 -8.26 7.76
C ASP A 156 15.78 -6.98 8.59
N ALA A 157 14.58 -6.38 8.70
CA ALA A 157 14.27 -5.25 9.57
C ALA A 157 13.94 -5.64 11.03
N TYR A 158 14.04 -6.93 11.39
CA TYR A 158 13.73 -7.46 12.74
C TYR A 158 12.28 -7.16 13.18
N ILE A 159 11.35 -7.14 12.23
CA ILE A 159 9.91 -7.05 12.49
C ILE A 159 9.36 -8.46 12.68
N GLU A 160 8.78 -8.70 13.85
CA GLU A 160 8.16 -9.98 14.15
C GLU A 160 6.95 -10.25 13.23
N PRO A 161 6.64 -11.52 12.92
CA PRO A 161 5.62 -11.84 11.92
C PRO A 161 4.28 -11.14 12.17
N HIS A 162 3.87 -11.03 13.42
CA HIS A 162 2.61 -10.42 13.79
C HIS A 162 2.53 -8.90 13.53
N TRP A 163 3.66 -8.16 13.50
CA TRP A 163 3.73 -6.71 13.24
C TRP A 163 4.00 -6.43 11.75
N CYS A 164 4.31 -7.47 10.97
CA CYS A 164 4.60 -7.31 9.55
C CYS A 164 3.31 -7.10 8.74
N ALA A 165 3.05 -5.86 8.31
CA ALA A 165 1.90 -5.52 7.46
C ALA A 165 2.04 -5.97 5.98
N CYS A 166 3.20 -6.51 5.57
CA CYS A 166 3.41 -6.92 4.18
C CYS A 166 2.48 -8.07 3.78
N LEU A 167 1.75 -7.86 2.69
CA LEU A 167 0.91 -8.88 2.06
C LEU A 167 1.74 -9.78 1.13
N LYS A 168 1.34 -11.04 1.01
CA LYS A 168 2.01 -11.98 0.10
C LYS A 168 1.00 -12.63 -0.85
N TRP A 169 1.41 -12.80 -2.09
CA TRP A 169 0.71 -13.67 -3.03
C TRP A 169 0.96 -15.13 -2.66
N GLN A 170 -0.12 -15.88 -2.51
CA GLN A 170 -0.13 -17.30 -2.20
C GLN A 170 -0.84 -18.05 -3.31
N PRO A 171 -0.24 -19.10 -3.88
CA PRO A 171 -0.92 -19.91 -4.88
C PRO A 171 -2.15 -20.58 -4.27
N ILE A 172 -3.23 -20.61 -5.04
CA ILE A 172 -4.44 -21.38 -4.72
C ILE A 172 -4.68 -22.41 -5.80
N ARG A 173 -5.38 -23.49 -5.46
CA ARG A 173 -5.72 -24.51 -6.44
C ARG A 173 -6.67 -23.93 -7.50
N VAL A 174 -6.41 -24.24 -8.76
CA VAL A 174 -7.23 -23.78 -9.89
C VAL A 174 -8.65 -24.35 -9.87
N ASP A 175 -8.87 -25.48 -9.19
CA ASP A 175 -10.17 -26.12 -8.98
C ASP A 175 -10.88 -25.66 -7.69
N SER A 176 -10.30 -24.73 -6.93
CA SER A 176 -10.97 -24.15 -5.77
C SER A 176 -12.17 -23.32 -6.19
N SER A 177 -13.25 -23.34 -5.39
CA SER A 177 -14.45 -22.52 -5.66
C SER A 177 -14.09 -21.05 -5.85
N LEU A 178 -13.16 -20.52 -5.04
CA LEU A 178 -12.69 -19.14 -5.13
C LEU A 178 -12.13 -18.79 -6.53
N ALA A 179 -11.33 -19.68 -7.12
CA ALA A 179 -10.73 -19.49 -8.45
C ALA A 179 -11.76 -19.71 -9.59
N VAL A 180 -12.57 -20.77 -9.48
CA VAL A 180 -13.60 -21.12 -10.47
C VAL A 180 -14.66 -20.02 -10.57
N ASP A 181 -15.17 -19.55 -9.43
CA ASP A 181 -16.17 -18.49 -9.37
C ASP A 181 -15.60 -17.15 -9.86
N ALA A 182 -14.32 -16.87 -9.58
CA ALA A 182 -13.65 -15.68 -10.11
C ALA A 182 -13.54 -15.70 -11.63
N ALA A 183 -13.16 -16.85 -12.22
CA ALA A 183 -13.10 -17.02 -13.67
C ALA A 183 -14.48 -16.89 -14.33
N ALA A 184 -15.52 -17.43 -13.70
CA ALA A 184 -16.90 -17.30 -14.16
C ALA A 184 -17.38 -15.82 -14.11
N ASN A 185 -17.11 -15.12 -13.00
CA ASN A 185 -17.43 -13.69 -12.87
C ASN A 185 -16.66 -12.83 -13.87
N PHE A 186 -15.40 -13.17 -14.16
CA PHE A 186 -14.61 -12.52 -15.19
C PHE A 186 -15.22 -12.69 -16.59
N ALA A 187 -15.64 -13.90 -16.96
CA ALA A 187 -16.33 -14.14 -18.23
C ALA A 187 -17.62 -13.31 -18.34
N GLN A 188 -18.43 -13.30 -17.26
CA GLN A 188 -19.63 -12.49 -17.20
C GLN A 188 -19.33 -11.00 -17.32
N PHE A 189 -18.27 -10.52 -16.66
CA PHE A 189 -17.81 -9.14 -16.78
C PHE A 189 -17.50 -8.79 -18.24
N LEU A 190 -16.69 -9.60 -18.94
CA LEU A 190 -16.34 -9.35 -20.34
C LEU A 190 -17.57 -9.34 -21.26
N ASN A 191 -18.49 -10.29 -21.06
CA ASN A 191 -19.71 -10.37 -21.86
C ASN A 191 -20.65 -9.19 -21.61
N ARG A 192 -20.74 -8.69 -20.38
CA ARG A 192 -21.48 -7.45 -20.07
C ARG A 192 -20.77 -6.22 -20.66
N PHE A 193 -19.45 -6.16 -20.56
CA PHE A 193 -18.64 -5.07 -21.10
C PHE A 193 -18.77 -4.97 -22.63
N ASN A 194 -18.91 -6.11 -23.31
CA ASN A 194 -19.08 -6.19 -24.77
C ASN A 194 -20.56 -6.25 -25.22
N ALA A 195 -21.54 -6.07 -24.32
CA ALA A 195 -22.94 -6.40 -24.61
C ALA A 195 -23.53 -5.63 -25.81
N GLU A 196 -23.17 -4.35 -25.97
CA GLU A 196 -23.60 -3.51 -27.10
C GLU A 196 -23.12 -4.02 -28.46
N TYR A 197 -22.04 -4.82 -28.48
CA TYR A 197 -21.42 -5.38 -29.68
C TYR A 197 -21.64 -6.89 -29.78
N SER A 198 -22.59 -7.43 -29.02
CA SER A 198 -22.88 -8.86 -28.98
C SER A 198 -23.36 -9.42 -30.32
N ASP A 199 -23.84 -8.58 -31.25
CA ASP A 199 -24.14 -8.99 -32.62
C ASP A 199 -22.88 -9.26 -33.45
N LEU A 200 -21.81 -8.52 -33.19
CA LEU A 200 -20.53 -8.61 -33.91
C LEU A 200 -19.55 -9.58 -33.22
N CYS A 201 -19.44 -9.50 -31.90
CA CYS A 201 -18.50 -10.25 -31.09
C CYS A 201 -19.13 -11.52 -30.53
N ALA A 202 -18.40 -12.64 -30.60
CA ALA A 202 -18.76 -13.89 -29.95
C ALA A 202 -18.64 -13.75 -28.42
N PRO A 203 -19.50 -14.45 -27.65
CA PRO A 203 -19.39 -14.47 -26.20
C PRO A 203 -18.07 -15.11 -25.75
N VAL A 204 -17.50 -14.58 -24.68
CA VAL A 204 -16.30 -15.12 -24.04
C VAL A 204 -16.71 -16.20 -23.04
N GLU A 205 -16.20 -17.40 -23.24
CA GLU A 205 -16.28 -18.51 -22.29
C GLU A 205 -14.87 -18.93 -21.86
N ILE A 206 -14.70 -19.28 -20.58
CA ILE A 206 -13.41 -19.77 -20.07
C ILE A 206 -13.33 -21.28 -20.29
N ASP A 207 -12.21 -21.72 -20.88
CA ASP A 207 -11.86 -23.13 -21.05
C ASP A 207 -11.25 -23.68 -19.76
N ARG A 208 -10.20 -23.00 -19.27
CA ARG A 208 -9.47 -23.40 -18.08
C ARG A 208 -8.76 -22.24 -17.40
N ILE A 209 -8.41 -22.47 -16.15
CA ILE A 209 -7.55 -21.62 -15.33
C ILE A 209 -6.15 -22.23 -15.34
N GLU A 210 -5.15 -21.44 -15.75
CA GLU A 210 -3.74 -21.88 -15.80
C GLU A 210 -3.08 -21.75 -14.42
N TRP A 211 -3.30 -20.62 -13.74
CA TRP A 211 -2.89 -20.42 -12.35
C TRP A 211 -3.79 -19.40 -11.66
N ALA A 212 -3.83 -19.47 -10.34
CA ALA A 212 -4.55 -18.53 -9.50
C ALA A 212 -3.77 -18.28 -8.20
N ASN A 213 -3.68 -17.00 -7.81
CA ASN A 213 -3.05 -16.56 -6.57
C ASN A 213 -4.04 -15.71 -5.77
N LYS A 214 -3.99 -15.83 -4.45
CA LYS A 214 -4.65 -14.91 -3.51
C LYS A 214 -3.62 -14.05 -2.79
N MET A 215 -3.90 -12.78 -2.62
CA MET A 215 -3.14 -11.91 -1.72
C MET A 215 -3.75 -12.04 -0.32
N ALA A 216 -2.91 -12.36 0.66
CA ALA A 216 -3.35 -12.49 2.05
C ALA A 216 -2.34 -11.86 3.01
N PRO A 217 -2.81 -11.31 4.15
CA PRO A 217 -1.95 -11.00 5.27
C PRO A 217 -1.26 -12.26 5.81
N ASN A 218 -0.16 -12.08 6.54
CA ASN A 218 0.52 -13.19 7.18
C ASN A 218 -0.31 -13.73 8.37
N GLU A 219 -0.14 -15.02 8.70
CA GLU A 219 -0.91 -15.66 9.78
C GLU A 219 -0.67 -15.03 11.15
N GLY A 220 0.55 -14.53 11.41
CA GLY A 220 0.88 -13.87 12.67
C GLY A 220 0.00 -12.64 12.89
N LEU A 221 -0.16 -11.80 11.87
CA LEU A 221 -1.01 -10.62 11.95
C LEU A 221 -2.48 -10.98 12.20
N LEU A 222 -2.98 -12.03 11.54
CA LEU A 222 -4.37 -12.47 11.72
C LEU A 222 -4.65 -13.03 13.12
N LYS A 223 -3.67 -13.72 13.70
CA LYS A 223 -3.76 -14.34 15.04
C LYS A 223 -3.49 -13.37 16.19
N PHE A 224 -2.78 -12.26 15.95
CA PHE A 224 -2.52 -11.28 17.00
C PHE A 224 -3.79 -10.64 17.53
N HIS A 225 -3.99 -10.64 18.84
CA HIS A 225 -5.10 -9.99 19.51
C HIS A 225 -4.65 -8.67 20.16
N GLN A 226 -3.70 -8.76 21.08
CA GLN A 226 -3.14 -7.65 21.85
C GLN A 226 -1.79 -8.03 22.48
N ALA A 227 -1.11 -7.08 23.12
CA ALA A 227 -0.02 -7.41 24.04
C ALA A 227 -0.55 -8.20 25.24
N ALA A 228 0.13 -9.30 25.58
CA ALA A 228 -0.17 -10.10 26.76
C ALA A 228 0.56 -9.58 28.02
N ASP A 229 1.57 -8.73 27.84
CA ASP A 229 2.39 -8.11 28.86
C ASP A 229 2.27 -6.57 28.84
N THR A 230 2.79 -5.94 29.89
CA THR A 230 2.68 -4.50 30.11
C THR A 230 3.55 -3.67 29.17
N ASP A 231 4.69 -4.22 28.76
CA ASP A 231 5.70 -3.62 27.90
C ASP A 231 5.53 -3.99 26.41
N GLY A 232 4.65 -4.95 26.09
CA GLY A 232 4.22 -5.23 24.73
C GLY A 232 5.13 -6.16 23.93
N PHE A 233 6.03 -6.92 24.58
CA PHE A 233 6.93 -7.86 23.92
C PHE A 233 6.33 -9.26 23.75
N VAL A 234 5.34 -9.63 24.56
CA VAL A 234 4.69 -10.94 24.50
C VAL A 234 3.35 -10.80 23.78
N PRO A 235 3.15 -11.42 22.61
CA PRO A 235 1.90 -11.33 21.89
C PRO A 235 0.84 -12.31 22.42
N ASP A 236 -0.39 -11.85 22.58
CA ASP A 236 -1.57 -12.72 22.63
C ASP A 236 -1.95 -13.08 21.18
N MET A 237 -1.83 -14.36 20.84
CA MET A 237 -2.10 -14.89 19.49
C MET A 237 -3.44 -15.65 19.40
N SER A 238 -4.37 -15.38 20.32
CA SER A 238 -5.66 -16.05 20.41
C SER A 238 -6.72 -15.58 19.41
N ALA A 239 -6.46 -14.52 18.64
CA ALA A 239 -7.44 -14.03 17.68
C ALA A 239 -7.62 -15.00 16.50
N ASN A 240 -8.80 -14.95 15.90
CA ASN A 240 -9.12 -15.68 14.67
C ASN A 240 -9.81 -14.74 13.68
N THR A 241 -9.08 -13.71 13.23
CA THR A 241 -9.63 -12.68 12.34
C THR A 241 -9.94 -13.28 10.98
N LYS A 242 -11.20 -13.15 10.59
CA LYS A 242 -11.67 -13.58 9.27
C LYS A 242 -11.16 -12.63 8.19
N ILE A 243 -10.68 -13.19 7.09
CA ILE A 243 -10.32 -12.44 5.90
C ILE A 243 -11.60 -12.09 5.16
N THR A 244 -11.90 -10.80 5.07
CA THR A 244 -13.10 -10.27 4.41
C THR A 244 -12.86 -9.91 2.96
N ASP A 245 -11.69 -9.36 2.68
CA ASP A 245 -11.34 -8.82 1.36
C ASP A 245 -10.11 -9.54 0.82
N ILE A 246 -10.30 -10.25 -0.28
CA ILE A 246 -9.28 -11.09 -0.92
C ILE A 246 -9.03 -10.54 -2.32
N TYR A 247 -7.80 -10.12 -2.58
CA TYR A 247 -7.37 -9.85 -3.96
C TYR A 247 -6.91 -11.14 -4.61
N LEU A 248 -7.41 -11.40 -5.82
CA LEU A 248 -7.03 -12.53 -6.64
C LEU A 248 -6.29 -12.04 -7.87
N GLN A 249 -5.30 -12.80 -8.30
CA GLN A 249 -4.65 -12.66 -9.58
C GLN A 249 -4.75 -14.01 -10.28
N ILE A 250 -5.29 -14.04 -11.50
CA ILE A 250 -5.64 -15.28 -12.17
C ILE A 250 -5.26 -15.19 -13.64
N LYS A 251 -4.73 -16.31 -14.18
CA LYS A 251 -4.55 -16.51 -15.61
C LYS A 251 -5.56 -17.53 -16.14
N VAL A 252 -6.27 -17.16 -17.19
CA VAL A 252 -7.29 -18.00 -17.81
C VAL A 252 -7.09 -18.06 -19.32
N ILE A 253 -7.58 -19.14 -19.91
CA ILE A 253 -7.65 -19.32 -21.35
C ILE A 253 -9.12 -19.46 -21.74
N SER A 254 -9.55 -18.67 -22.72
CA SER A 254 -10.90 -18.80 -23.27
C SER A 254 -11.02 -20.01 -24.17
N ARG A 255 -12.26 -20.48 -24.33
CA ARG A 255 -12.61 -21.50 -25.32
C ARG A 255 -12.40 -21.02 -26.76
N LYS A 256 -12.52 -21.99 -27.67
CA LYS A 256 -12.66 -21.75 -29.11
C LYS A 256 -13.76 -20.72 -29.37
N PRO A 257 -13.62 -19.87 -30.40
CA PRO A 257 -12.53 -19.87 -31.38
C PRO A 257 -11.32 -18.97 -31.01
N ALA A 258 -11.44 -18.14 -29.96
CA ALA A 258 -10.46 -17.08 -29.68
C ALA A 258 -9.17 -17.57 -28.98
N PHE A 259 -9.21 -18.70 -28.27
CA PHE A 259 -8.08 -19.27 -27.50
C PHE A 259 -7.35 -18.22 -26.68
N ALA A 260 -8.16 -17.52 -25.92
CA ALA A 260 -7.85 -16.17 -25.57
C ALA A 260 -7.18 -16.18 -24.18
N VAL A 261 -5.89 -15.84 -24.08
CA VAL A 261 -5.14 -15.86 -22.82
C VAL A 261 -5.24 -14.51 -22.13
N PHE A 262 -5.84 -14.53 -20.93
CA PHE A 262 -6.01 -13.34 -20.10
C PHE A 262 -5.31 -13.53 -18.75
N GLU A 263 -4.69 -12.46 -18.28
CA GLU A 263 -4.32 -12.29 -16.87
C GLU A 263 -5.17 -11.16 -16.31
N PHE A 264 -5.83 -11.40 -15.18
CA PHE A 264 -6.66 -10.39 -14.55
C PHE A 264 -6.55 -10.42 -13.04
N SER A 265 -6.81 -9.26 -12.43
CA SER A 265 -6.98 -9.14 -10.98
C SER A 265 -8.44 -8.83 -10.63
N CYS A 266 -8.94 -9.45 -9.57
CA CYS A 266 -10.27 -9.16 -9.03
C CYS A 266 -10.27 -9.15 -7.50
N GLN A 267 -11.25 -8.47 -6.92
CA GLN A 267 -11.46 -8.47 -5.48
C GLN A 267 -12.67 -9.35 -5.16
N TYR A 268 -12.52 -10.24 -4.19
CA TYR A 268 -13.61 -11.00 -3.61
C TYR A 268 -13.89 -10.50 -2.20
N ASN A 269 -15.13 -10.12 -1.93
CA ASN A 269 -15.59 -9.76 -0.60
C ASN A 269 -16.43 -10.91 -0.01
N SER A 270 -15.94 -11.55 1.05
CA SER A 270 -16.54 -12.75 1.63
C SER A 270 -17.86 -12.49 2.36
N ASN A 271 -18.07 -11.27 2.87
CA ASN A 271 -19.31 -10.86 3.53
C ASN A 271 -20.46 -10.73 2.53
N THR A 272 -20.23 -10.06 1.40
CA THR A 272 -21.23 -9.84 0.35
C THR A 272 -21.26 -10.96 -0.69
N ARG A 273 -20.25 -11.83 -0.69
CA ARG A 273 -20.00 -12.89 -1.69
C ARG A 273 -19.93 -12.35 -3.11
N ARG A 274 -19.34 -11.16 -3.27
CA ARG A 274 -19.23 -10.47 -4.57
C ARG A 274 -17.80 -10.48 -5.08
N TYR A 275 -17.68 -10.70 -6.38
CA TYR A 275 -16.45 -10.49 -7.14
C TYR A 275 -16.54 -9.16 -7.88
N THR A 276 -15.50 -8.35 -7.76
CA THR A 276 -15.37 -7.08 -8.47
C THR A 276 -14.16 -7.16 -9.40
N VAL A 277 -14.43 -7.02 -10.69
CA VAL A 277 -13.41 -6.97 -11.75
C VAL A 277 -13.36 -5.54 -12.29
N TYR A 278 -12.15 -5.03 -12.50
CA TYR A 278 -11.93 -3.70 -13.10
C TYR A 278 -11.23 -3.86 -14.45
N GLU A 279 -11.75 -3.20 -15.49
CA GLU A 279 -11.23 -3.28 -16.86
C GLU A 279 -9.72 -2.99 -16.93
N LYS A 280 -9.27 -1.95 -16.20
CA LYS A 280 -7.87 -1.55 -16.11
C LYS A 280 -6.93 -2.62 -15.53
N HIS A 281 -7.46 -3.66 -14.90
CA HIS A 281 -6.70 -4.76 -14.33
C HIS A 281 -6.77 -6.03 -15.19
N ILE A 282 -7.18 -5.92 -16.45
CA ILE A 282 -7.26 -7.04 -17.39
C ILE A 282 -6.21 -6.87 -18.49
N SER A 283 -5.36 -7.88 -18.63
CA SER A 283 -4.32 -7.97 -19.64
C SER A 283 -4.60 -9.13 -20.58
N ARG A 284 -4.64 -8.82 -21.87
CA ARG A 284 -4.59 -9.81 -22.94
C ARG A 284 -3.13 -10.06 -23.30
N ILE A 285 -2.62 -11.26 -23.02
CA ILE A 285 -1.16 -11.52 -23.13
C ILE A 285 -0.73 -12.28 -24.39
N ASN A 286 -1.67 -12.84 -25.17
CA ASN A 286 -1.38 -13.38 -26.50
C ASN A 286 -1.95 -12.50 -27.61
N GLN A 287 -1.30 -12.53 -28.77
CA GLN A 287 -1.69 -11.75 -29.95
C GLN A 287 -3.14 -12.07 -30.36
N TYR A 288 -3.97 -11.04 -30.51
CA TYR A 288 -5.34 -11.15 -31.02
C TYR A 288 -5.44 -10.94 -32.54
N GLY A 289 -4.47 -10.24 -33.15
CA GLY A 289 -4.39 -10.07 -34.60
C GLY A 289 -5.69 -9.49 -35.19
N ASN A 290 -6.21 -10.13 -36.23
CA ASN A 290 -7.46 -9.73 -36.89
C ASN A 290 -8.74 -10.30 -36.22
N GLN A 291 -8.64 -10.95 -35.06
CA GLN A 291 -9.82 -11.53 -34.39
C GLN A 291 -10.91 -10.50 -34.11
N SER A 292 -10.54 -9.23 -33.86
CA SER A 292 -11.46 -8.13 -33.54
C SER A 292 -11.73 -7.17 -34.71
N TRP A 293 -11.50 -7.58 -35.96
CA TRP A 293 -11.54 -6.69 -37.15
C TRP A 293 -12.85 -5.88 -37.30
N CYS A 294 -13.99 -6.48 -36.94
CA CYS A 294 -15.33 -5.90 -37.01
C CYS A 294 -15.52 -4.69 -36.08
N VAL A 295 -14.72 -4.57 -35.02
CA VAL A 295 -14.75 -3.46 -34.06
C VAL A 295 -13.46 -2.64 -34.04
N ALA A 296 -12.42 -3.07 -34.76
CA ALA A 296 -11.08 -2.50 -34.62
C ALA A 296 -10.97 -1.02 -34.96
N LYS A 297 -11.79 -0.53 -35.90
CA LYS A 297 -11.81 0.89 -36.30
C LYS A 297 -12.74 1.74 -35.45
N THR A 298 -13.85 1.18 -34.99
CA THR A 298 -14.92 1.92 -34.30
C THR A 298 -14.77 1.88 -32.79
N GLN A 299 -14.26 0.78 -32.23
CA GLN A 299 -14.09 0.55 -30.80
C GLN A 299 -12.74 -0.09 -30.47
N PRO A 300 -11.62 0.65 -30.60
CA PRO A 300 -10.28 0.12 -30.37
C PRO A 300 -10.08 -0.51 -28.98
N GLN A 301 -10.80 -0.04 -27.96
CA GLN A 301 -10.75 -0.57 -26.60
C GLN A 301 -11.25 -2.02 -26.48
N LEU A 302 -12.07 -2.48 -27.44
CA LEU A 302 -12.60 -3.85 -27.47
C LEU A 302 -11.68 -4.84 -28.18
N ASN A 303 -10.59 -4.38 -28.80
CA ASN A 303 -9.69 -5.23 -29.58
C ASN A 303 -9.14 -6.42 -28.81
N LYS A 304 -8.84 -6.23 -27.52
CA LYS A 304 -8.33 -7.29 -26.66
C LYS A 304 -9.39 -8.30 -26.21
N TYR A 305 -10.68 -8.01 -26.40
CA TYR A 305 -11.79 -8.80 -25.84
C TYR A 305 -12.70 -9.41 -26.90
N CYS A 306 -12.84 -8.77 -28.05
CA CYS A 306 -13.77 -9.19 -29.09
C CYS A 306 -13.14 -10.24 -30.01
N TYR A 307 -13.89 -11.33 -30.24
CA TYR A 307 -13.70 -12.20 -31.37
C TYR A 307 -14.89 -12.06 -32.31
N CYS A 308 -14.69 -11.59 -33.54
CA CYS A 308 -15.77 -11.36 -34.50
C CYS A 308 -16.40 -12.68 -34.94
N LYS A 309 -17.73 -12.77 -34.90
CA LYS A 309 -18.47 -13.99 -35.29
C LYS A 309 -18.24 -14.37 -36.75
N LEU A 310 -18.11 -13.38 -37.63
CA LEU A 310 -17.68 -13.54 -39.01
C LEU A 310 -16.18 -13.24 -39.07
N GLN A 311 -15.37 -14.24 -39.43
CA GLN A 311 -13.96 -14.04 -39.72
C GLN A 311 -13.79 -13.70 -41.20
N ASN A 312 -12.89 -12.76 -41.47
CA ASN A 312 -12.55 -12.29 -42.80
C ASN A 312 -11.37 -13.08 -43.37
#